data_AF-A0A7T0JMX3-F1
#
_entry.id   AF-A0A7T0JMX3-F1
#
_cell.length_a   1.000
_cell.length_b   1.000
_cell.length_c   1.000
_cell.angle_alpha   90.00
_cell.angle_beta   90.00
_cell.angle_gamma   90.00
#
_symmetry.space_group_name_H-M   'P 1'
#
loop_
_entity.id
_entity.type
_entity.pdbx_description
1 polymer ?
#
loop_
_entity_poly.entity_id
_entity_poly.type
_entity_poly.pdbx_seq_one_letter_code
_entity_poly.pdbx_strand_id
1 'polypeptide(L)'
;MAKVILTGSVGKGGVNTPRDVKAVQDRLNEIEGVCQAVTTICDDKMIDAIIRFQSTFLVKPDGLINVQGMTLVLLNQWSYKDIADGVDLRGNLQEAWDIVNPLLPSGSYCSSGYRSADEQRRILHKFFSNTFKPQIIAKYGANEWQDAWNNKLTKEARILEMVRGVGQAIAAPGKSMHQQGKAIDIGGPSDDEQVKIVKMVAKANPTIFSGKVLKERNGCVHFEIR
;
A
#
# COMPACT_ATOMS: atom_id res chain seq x y z
N MET A 1 11.26 -16.39 7.58
CA MET A 1 10.33 -16.83 8.65
C MET A 1 9.61 -18.08 8.20
N ALA A 2 9.27 -18.99 9.11
CA ALA A 2 8.60 -20.25 8.75
C ALA A 2 7.13 -19.99 8.42
N LYS A 3 6.63 -20.63 7.36
CA LYS A 3 5.22 -20.57 6.97
C LYS A 3 4.39 -21.43 7.93
N VAL A 4 3.36 -20.86 8.53
CA VAL A 4 2.33 -21.57 9.28
C VAL A 4 1.50 -22.42 8.30
N ILE A 5 1.44 -23.71 8.56
CA ILE A 5 0.60 -24.68 7.83
C ILE A 5 -0.34 -25.29 8.87
N LEU A 6 -1.65 -25.12 8.66
CA LEU A 6 -2.68 -25.63 9.55
C LEU A 6 -3.29 -26.92 8.99
N THR A 7 -3.58 -27.88 9.86
CA THR A 7 -4.34 -29.10 9.51
C THR A 7 -5.83 -28.98 9.81
N GLY A 8 -6.20 -28.13 10.77
CA GLY A 8 -7.57 -27.75 11.10
C GLY A 8 -7.69 -26.25 11.38
N SER A 9 -8.92 -25.76 11.52
CA SER A 9 -9.16 -24.36 11.87
C SER A 9 -8.73 -24.07 13.32
N VAL A 10 -8.28 -22.84 13.58
CA VAL A 10 -7.79 -22.39 14.90
C VAL A 10 -8.53 -21.13 15.31
N GLY A 11 -8.91 -21.02 16.58
CA GLY A 11 -9.65 -19.90 17.13
C GLY A 11 -11.06 -20.26 17.58
N LYS A 12 -11.95 -19.27 17.58
CA LYS A 12 -13.32 -19.39 18.10
C LYS A 12 -14.12 -20.44 17.32
N GLY A 13 -14.51 -21.53 18.00
CA GLY A 13 -15.24 -22.64 17.38
C GLY A 13 -14.42 -23.46 16.38
N GLY A 14 -13.10 -23.27 16.34
CA GLY A 14 -12.19 -24.04 15.49
C GLY A 14 -11.92 -25.45 16.02
N VAL A 15 -11.25 -26.27 15.20
CA VAL A 15 -10.78 -27.61 15.60
C VAL A 15 -9.74 -27.53 16.72
N ASN A 16 -8.91 -26.48 16.71
CA ASN A 16 -7.95 -26.17 17.78
C ASN A 16 -7.02 -27.34 18.13
N THR A 17 -6.46 -28.02 17.12
CA THR A 17 -5.45 -29.06 17.40
C THR A 17 -4.25 -28.41 18.11
N PRO A 18 -3.63 -29.05 19.13
CA PRO A 18 -2.54 -28.44 19.88
C PRO A 18 -1.36 -27.98 19.00
N ARG A 19 -1.08 -28.72 17.94
CA ARG A 19 -0.04 -28.37 16.95
C ARG A 19 -0.38 -27.09 16.19
N ASP A 20 -1.60 -26.97 15.67
CA ASP A 20 -2.04 -25.81 14.89
C ASP A 20 -2.16 -24.57 15.79
N VAL A 21 -2.67 -24.75 17.01
CA VAL A 21 -2.75 -23.70 18.03
C VAL A 21 -1.37 -23.17 18.36
N LYS A 22 -0.39 -24.06 18.62
CA LYS A 22 1.00 -23.67 18.86
C LYS A 22 1.55 -22.84 17.71
N ALA A 23 1.36 -23.29 16.47
CA ALA A 23 1.88 -22.59 15.30
C ALA A 23 1.29 -21.18 15.14
N VAL A 24 0.00 -21.00 15.44
CA VAL A 24 -0.63 -19.67 15.43
C VAL A 24 -0.12 -18.80 16.60
N GLN A 25 0.02 -19.35 17.80
CA GLN A 25 0.56 -18.61 18.96
C GLN A 25 1.99 -18.13 18.71
N ASP A 26 2.86 -19.01 18.23
CA ASP A 26 4.24 -18.68 17.85
C ASP A 26 4.24 -17.52 16.85
N ARG A 27 3.38 -17.59 15.82
CA ARG A 27 3.32 -16.58 14.78
C ARG A 27 2.73 -15.24 15.24
N LEU A 28 1.68 -15.25 16.06
CA LEU A 28 1.12 -14.02 16.63
C LEU A 28 2.09 -13.35 17.61
N ASN A 29 2.92 -14.13 18.31
CA ASN A 29 4.01 -13.58 19.13
C ASN A 29 5.07 -12.86 18.32
N GLU A 30 5.45 -13.41 17.17
CA GLU A 30 6.40 -12.74 16.26
C GLU A 30 5.84 -11.41 15.73
N ILE A 31 4.52 -11.29 15.60
CA ILE A 31 3.87 -10.12 15.00
C ILE A 31 3.57 -9.04 16.05
N GLU A 32 2.86 -9.39 17.12
CA GLU A 32 2.33 -8.44 18.10
C GLU A 32 2.94 -8.62 19.50
N GLY A 33 3.65 -9.72 19.76
CA GLY A 33 4.19 -10.04 21.10
C GLY A 33 3.12 -10.41 22.14
N VAL A 34 1.92 -10.82 21.70
CA VAL A 34 0.73 -10.86 22.58
C VAL A 34 0.49 -12.20 23.29
N CYS A 35 0.88 -13.33 22.69
CA CYS A 35 0.77 -14.66 23.31
C CYS A 35 2.02 -14.98 24.18
N GLN A 36 2.35 -14.13 25.15
CA GLN A 36 3.62 -14.16 25.92
C GLN A 36 4.05 -15.54 26.47
N ALA A 37 3.12 -16.48 26.65
CA ALA A 37 3.41 -17.89 26.86
C ALA A 37 2.68 -18.75 25.81
N VAL A 38 3.42 -19.61 25.11
CA VAL A 38 2.88 -20.57 24.13
C VAL A 38 2.37 -21.80 24.90
N THR A 39 1.05 -21.90 25.06
CA THR A 39 0.39 -22.92 25.92
C THR A 39 -0.25 -24.07 25.13
N THR A 40 -0.28 -24.00 23.79
CA THR A 40 -0.99 -24.95 22.89
C THR A 40 -2.51 -25.04 23.11
N ILE A 41 -3.04 -24.18 23.99
CA ILE A 41 -4.46 -24.06 24.32
C ILE A 41 -5.01 -22.81 23.64
N CYS A 42 -6.14 -22.96 22.94
CA CYS A 42 -6.86 -21.84 22.36
C CYS A 42 -7.79 -21.23 23.42
N ASP A 43 -7.22 -20.39 24.27
CA ASP A 43 -7.95 -19.66 25.30
C ASP A 43 -8.51 -18.32 24.78
N ASP A 44 -9.26 -17.61 25.64
CA ASP A 44 -9.84 -16.31 25.29
C ASP A 44 -8.77 -15.29 24.90
N LYS A 45 -7.57 -15.33 25.51
CA LYS A 45 -6.47 -14.43 25.17
C LYS A 45 -5.97 -14.64 23.75
N MET A 46 -5.87 -15.90 23.33
CA MET A 46 -5.51 -16.23 21.95
C MET A 46 -6.62 -15.82 20.97
N ILE A 47 -7.88 -16.06 21.30
CA ILE A 47 -9.02 -15.64 20.48
C ILE A 47 -9.01 -14.11 20.30
N ASP A 48 -8.79 -13.36 21.39
CA ASP A 48 -8.65 -11.91 21.36
C ASP A 48 -7.47 -11.45 20.50
N ALA A 49 -6.36 -12.19 20.50
CA ALA A 49 -5.21 -11.91 19.63
C ALA A 49 -5.54 -12.13 18.15
N ILE A 50 -6.28 -13.19 17.82
CA ILE A 50 -6.76 -13.41 16.44
C ILE A 50 -7.72 -12.29 16.03
N ILE A 51 -8.63 -11.88 16.92
CA ILE A 51 -9.57 -10.78 16.67
C ILE A 51 -8.84 -9.47 16.42
N ARG A 52 -7.83 -9.12 17.24
CA ARG A 52 -7.00 -7.92 17.04
C ARG A 52 -6.29 -7.96 15.69
N PHE A 53 -5.59 -9.06 15.40
CA PHE A 53 -4.93 -9.23 14.11
C PHE A 53 -5.90 -9.05 12.92
N GLN A 54 -7.06 -9.70 13.00
CA GLN A 54 -8.11 -9.59 12.00
C GLN A 54 -8.69 -8.18 11.88
N SER A 55 -8.77 -7.41 12.97
CA SER A 55 -9.35 -6.06 12.96
C SER A 55 -8.61 -5.09 12.05
N THR A 56 -7.34 -5.36 11.76
CA THR A 56 -6.53 -4.61 10.80
C THR A 56 -7.11 -4.65 9.38
N PHE A 57 -7.83 -5.72 9.00
CA PHE A 57 -8.31 -5.92 7.63
C PHE A 57 -9.74 -6.46 7.48
N LEU A 58 -10.40 -6.91 8.55
CA LEU A 58 -11.80 -7.34 8.55
C LEU A 58 -12.67 -6.31 9.24
N VAL A 59 -13.79 -5.97 8.58
CA VAL A 59 -14.85 -5.12 9.17
C VAL A 59 -15.52 -5.80 10.37
N LYS A 60 -15.59 -7.14 10.35
CA LYS A 60 -16.16 -7.97 11.41
C LYS A 60 -15.20 -9.12 11.70
N PRO A 61 -14.18 -8.91 12.56
CA PRO A 61 -13.33 -9.99 13.05
C PRO A 61 -14.17 -11.06 13.75
N ASP A 62 -13.87 -12.32 13.50
CA ASP A 62 -14.62 -13.47 14.02
C ASP A 62 -13.80 -14.33 15.00
N GLY A 63 -12.48 -14.09 15.08
CA GLY A 63 -11.57 -14.86 15.91
C GLY A 63 -11.29 -16.26 15.39
N LEU A 64 -11.57 -16.57 14.11
CA LEU A 64 -11.37 -17.88 13.49
C LEU A 64 -10.39 -17.81 12.31
N ILE A 65 -9.37 -18.68 12.32
CA ILE A 65 -8.43 -18.89 11.23
C ILE A 65 -8.77 -20.20 10.52
N ASN A 66 -9.26 -20.09 9.28
CA ASN A 66 -9.50 -21.24 8.41
C ASN A 66 -8.22 -21.65 7.65
N VAL A 67 -8.07 -22.96 7.39
CA VAL A 67 -6.88 -23.56 6.72
C VAL A 67 -6.56 -22.95 5.35
N GLN A 68 -7.58 -22.42 4.66
CA GLN A 68 -7.43 -21.75 3.35
C GLN A 68 -7.95 -20.30 3.39
N GLY A 69 -8.16 -19.76 4.59
CA GLY A 69 -8.73 -18.44 4.79
C GLY A 69 -7.72 -17.32 4.58
N MET A 70 -8.23 -16.13 4.27
CA MET A 70 -7.43 -14.91 4.11
C MET A 70 -6.56 -14.62 5.35
N THR A 71 -7.09 -14.84 6.56
CA THR A 71 -6.35 -14.62 7.80
C THR A 71 -5.04 -15.44 7.84
N LEU A 72 -5.06 -16.71 7.40
CA LEU A 72 -3.84 -17.52 7.36
C LEU A 72 -2.87 -17.04 6.27
N VAL A 73 -3.38 -16.60 5.13
CA VAL A 73 -2.56 -16.04 4.04
C VAL A 73 -1.80 -14.82 4.54
N LEU A 74 -2.51 -13.86 5.14
CA LEU A 74 -1.92 -12.63 5.66
C LEU A 74 -0.97 -12.88 6.83
N LEU A 75 -1.31 -13.80 7.72
CA LEU A 75 -0.44 -14.19 8.83
C LEU A 75 0.93 -14.70 8.31
N ASN A 76 0.90 -15.47 7.22
CA ASN A 76 2.10 -16.00 6.57
C ASN A 76 2.88 -14.96 5.74
N GLN A 77 2.21 -13.96 5.20
CA GLN A 77 2.83 -12.90 4.41
C GLN A 77 3.40 -11.76 5.28
N TRP A 78 3.00 -11.69 6.56
CA TRP A 78 3.35 -10.61 7.47
C TRP A 78 4.86 -10.33 7.51
N SER A 79 5.23 -9.15 7.03
CA SER A 79 6.60 -8.63 7.04
C SER A 79 6.59 -7.14 6.72
N TYR A 80 7.39 -6.34 7.42
CA TYR A 80 7.55 -4.93 7.08
C TYR A 80 8.32 -4.79 5.77
N LYS A 81 7.83 -3.91 4.89
CA LYS A 81 8.43 -3.57 3.61
C LYS A 81 9.14 -2.24 3.68
N ASP A 82 10.12 -2.09 2.80
CA ASP A 82 10.97 -0.91 2.73
C ASP A 82 10.20 0.33 2.27
N ILE A 83 10.70 1.47 2.70
CA ILE A 83 10.30 2.79 2.20
C ILE A 83 11.44 3.26 1.29
N ALA A 84 11.11 3.64 0.05
CA ALA A 84 12.12 4.07 -0.90
C ALA A 84 12.85 5.33 -0.42
N ASP A 85 14.13 5.47 -0.80
CA ASP A 85 14.96 6.60 -0.40
C ASP A 85 14.31 7.95 -0.76
N GLY A 86 14.28 8.86 0.22
CA GLY A 86 13.70 10.20 0.08
C GLY A 86 12.18 10.25 0.14
N VAL A 87 11.49 9.14 0.38
CA VAL A 87 10.05 9.14 0.65
C VAL A 87 9.77 9.66 2.06
N ASP A 88 8.86 10.63 2.14
CA ASP A 88 8.44 11.27 3.38
C ASP A 88 7.01 10.84 3.74
N LEU A 89 6.86 10.16 4.87
CA LEU A 89 5.57 9.71 5.43
C LEU A 89 5.13 10.54 6.63
N ARG A 90 5.26 11.86 6.58
CA ARG A 90 4.79 12.76 7.65
C ARG A 90 3.31 12.59 8.02
N GLY A 91 3.01 12.81 9.30
CA GLY A 91 1.65 12.82 9.84
C GLY A 91 0.97 11.45 9.69
N ASN A 92 -0.30 11.46 9.27
CA ASN A 92 -1.12 10.25 9.15
C ASN A 92 -0.68 9.30 8.01
N LEU A 93 0.29 9.70 7.18
CA LEU A 93 0.83 8.83 6.14
C LEU A 93 1.60 7.65 6.77
N GLN A 94 2.40 7.88 7.81
CA GLN A 94 3.13 6.81 8.49
C GLN A 94 2.16 5.80 9.10
N GLU A 95 1.14 6.28 9.81
CA GLU A 95 0.12 5.41 10.42
C GLU A 95 -0.62 4.57 9.36
N ALA A 96 -1.06 5.19 8.27
CA ALA A 96 -1.72 4.47 7.18
C ALA A 96 -0.80 3.45 6.50
N TRP A 97 0.48 3.79 6.34
CA TRP A 97 1.48 2.86 5.83
C TRP A 97 1.66 1.69 6.78
N ASP A 98 1.86 1.91 8.08
CA ASP A 98 2.12 0.86 9.07
C ASP A 98 0.98 -0.16 9.18
N ILE A 99 -0.27 0.26 8.93
CA ILE A 99 -1.43 -0.63 8.90
C ILE A 99 -1.44 -1.52 7.64
N VAL A 100 -1.10 -0.97 6.48
CA VAL A 100 -1.16 -1.68 5.19
C VAL A 100 0.11 -2.52 4.95
N ASN A 101 1.26 -1.92 5.21
CA ASN A 101 2.61 -2.39 4.90
C ASN A 101 2.83 -3.89 5.21
N PRO A 102 2.59 -4.35 6.45
CA PRO A 102 2.90 -5.73 6.80
C PRO A 102 2.10 -6.76 5.98
N LEU A 103 0.91 -6.37 5.53
CA LEU A 103 -0.02 -7.22 4.79
C LEU A 103 0.30 -7.30 3.29
N LEU A 104 1.14 -6.40 2.77
CA LEU A 104 1.44 -6.35 1.34
C LEU A 104 2.25 -7.58 0.86
N PRO A 105 2.13 -7.95 -0.42
CA PRO A 105 2.90 -9.03 -1.01
C PRO A 105 4.40 -8.80 -0.86
N SER A 106 5.17 -9.87 -0.72
CA SER A 106 6.64 -9.81 -0.66
C SER A 106 7.21 -9.04 -1.87
N GLY A 107 8.19 -8.18 -1.63
CA GLY A 107 8.78 -7.32 -2.66
C GLY A 107 7.98 -6.05 -2.98
N SER A 108 6.83 -5.83 -2.33
CA SER A 108 6.21 -4.50 -2.32
C SER A 108 7.08 -3.53 -1.53
N TYR A 109 6.95 -2.22 -1.81
CA TYR A 109 7.63 -1.16 -1.07
C TYR A 109 6.85 0.15 -1.21
N CYS A 110 7.06 1.09 -0.27
CA CYS A 110 6.48 2.43 -0.38
C CYS A 110 7.29 3.23 -1.39
N SER A 111 6.75 3.43 -2.59
CA SER A 111 7.43 4.16 -3.67
C SER A 111 7.22 5.66 -3.55
N SER A 112 6.18 6.12 -2.84
CA SER A 112 6.00 7.54 -2.55
C SER A 112 5.05 7.86 -1.39
N GLY A 113 5.19 9.08 -0.87
CA GLY A 113 4.36 9.66 0.19
C GLY A 113 4.14 11.15 -0.05
N TYR A 114 4.41 12.00 0.94
CA TYR A 114 4.35 13.44 0.79
C TYR A 114 5.29 13.94 -0.31
N ARG A 115 4.81 14.86 -1.14
CA ARG A 115 5.61 15.53 -2.18
C ARG A 115 5.29 17.02 -2.26
N SER A 116 6.27 17.89 -2.08
CA SER A 116 6.08 19.34 -2.25
C SER A 116 5.68 19.71 -3.68
N ALA A 117 5.17 20.93 -3.88
CA ALA A 117 4.84 21.43 -5.22
C ALA A 117 6.09 21.48 -6.13
N ASP A 118 7.24 21.84 -5.58
CA ASP A 118 8.50 21.89 -6.34
C ASP A 118 8.98 20.50 -6.76
N GLU A 119 8.81 19.50 -5.90
CA GLU A 119 9.14 18.12 -6.24
C GLU A 119 8.18 17.57 -7.31
N GLN A 120 6.89 17.89 -7.23
CA GLN A 120 5.92 17.54 -8.29
C GLN A 120 6.27 18.20 -9.62
N ARG A 121 6.69 19.46 -9.60
CA ARG A 121 7.17 20.17 -10.78
C ARG A 121 8.41 19.49 -11.36
N ARG A 122 9.36 19.06 -10.52
CA ARG A 122 10.55 18.30 -10.95
C ARG A 122 10.16 16.99 -11.63
N ILE A 123 9.19 16.26 -11.09
CA ILE A 123 8.66 15.02 -11.68
C ILE A 123 7.97 15.30 -13.01
N LEU A 124 7.10 16.31 -13.08
CA LEU A 124 6.42 16.72 -14.32
C LEU A 124 7.45 17.05 -15.41
N HIS A 125 8.49 17.82 -15.06
CA HIS A 125 9.58 18.14 -15.98
C HIS A 125 10.34 16.89 -16.43
N LYS A 126 10.63 15.94 -15.54
CA LYS A 126 11.28 14.66 -15.90
C LYS A 126 10.40 13.83 -16.85
N PHE A 127 9.09 13.78 -16.61
CA PHE A 127 8.15 13.10 -17.50
C PHE A 127 8.13 13.74 -18.89
N PHE A 128 8.12 15.07 -18.95
CA PHE A 128 8.09 15.81 -20.20
C PHE A 128 9.40 15.72 -21.00
N SER A 129 10.55 15.83 -20.33
CA SER A 129 11.85 15.93 -21.00
C SER A 129 12.57 14.61 -21.22
N ASN A 130 12.16 13.56 -20.50
CA ASN A 130 12.81 12.25 -20.55
C ASN A 130 11.78 11.13 -20.79
N THR A 131 10.98 10.79 -19.77
CA THR A 131 10.16 9.55 -19.78
C THR A 131 9.20 9.44 -20.96
N PHE A 132 8.51 10.53 -21.30
CA PHE A 132 7.52 10.55 -22.37
C PHE A 132 7.93 11.41 -23.55
N LYS A 133 9.21 11.84 -23.62
CA LYS A 133 9.69 12.71 -24.68
C LYS A 133 9.39 12.17 -26.08
N PRO A 134 9.64 10.89 -26.41
CA PRO A 134 9.33 10.35 -27.74
C PRO A 134 7.85 10.45 -28.10
N GLN A 135 6.95 10.10 -27.17
CA GLN A 135 5.50 10.12 -27.36
C GLN A 135 4.98 11.55 -27.50
N ILE A 136 5.54 12.48 -26.72
CA ILE A 136 5.16 13.90 -26.77
C ILE A 136 5.62 14.50 -28.11
N ILE A 137 6.85 14.26 -28.55
CA ILE A 137 7.34 14.73 -29.85
C ILE A 137 6.52 14.12 -30.99
N ALA A 138 6.20 12.83 -30.93
CA ALA A 138 5.39 12.18 -31.95
C ALA A 138 3.98 12.78 -32.06
N LYS A 139 3.39 13.23 -30.94
CA LYS A 139 2.03 13.78 -30.90
C LYS A 139 1.96 15.29 -31.19
N TYR A 140 2.89 16.08 -30.66
CA TYR A 140 2.84 17.56 -30.71
C TYR A 140 3.91 18.18 -31.60
N GLY A 141 4.90 17.41 -32.06
CA GLY A 141 6.02 17.88 -32.86
C GLY A 141 7.19 18.40 -32.03
N ALA A 142 8.40 18.30 -32.61
CA ALA A 142 9.65 18.64 -31.93
C ALA A 142 9.77 20.14 -31.60
N ASN A 143 9.29 21.03 -32.48
CA ASN A 143 9.37 22.47 -32.29
C ASN A 143 8.54 22.93 -31.09
N GLU A 144 7.30 22.42 -30.97
CA GLU A 144 6.43 22.75 -29.86
C GLU A 144 6.98 22.20 -28.53
N TRP A 145 7.47 20.97 -28.53
CA TRP A 145 8.14 20.39 -27.36
C TRP A 145 9.33 21.25 -26.92
N GLN A 146 10.17 21.70 -27.86
CA GLN A 146 11.37 22.49 -27.56
C GLN A 146 11.00 23.88 -27.00
N ASP A 147 10.01 24.55 -27.59
CA ASP A 147 9.52 25.85 -27.13
C ASP A 147 8.93 25.77 -25.71
N ALA A 148 8.12 24.75 -25.43
CA ALA A 148 7.60 24.48 -24.08
C ALA A 148 8.74 24.22 -23.09
N TRP A 149 9.77 23.45 -23.48
CA TRP A 149 10.90 23.13 -22.60
C TRP A 149 11.79 24.33 -22.27
N ASN A 150 12.10 25.14 -23.28
CA ASN A 150 12.92 26.34 -23.13
C ASN A 150 12.26 27.35 -22.16
N ASN A 151 10.93 27.38 -22.15
CA ASN A 151 10.12 28.29 -21.32
C ASN A 151 9.36 27.55 -20.20
N LYS A 152 9.89 26.42 -19.71
CA LYS A 152 9.16 25.48 -18.83
C LYS A 152 8.50 26.09 -17.59
N LEU A 153 9.09 27.15 -17.02
CA LEU A 153 8.52 27.81 -15.83
C LEU A 153 7.27 28.63 -16.16
N THR A 154 7.22 29.29 -17.32
CA THR A 154 6.06 30.07 -17.77
C THR A 154 5.07 29.23 -18.58
N LYS A 155 5.49 28.06 -19.09
CA LYS A 155 4.67 27.11 -19.85
C LYS A 155 4.32 25.83 -19.08
N GLU A 156 4.34 25.85 -17.75
CA GLU A 156 4.03 24.68 -16.91
C GLU A 156 2.66 24.06 -17.23
N ALA A 157 1.63 24.87 -17.43
CA ALA A 157 0.29 24.40 -17.79
C ALA A 157 0.28 23.66 -19.14
N ARG A 158 1.05 24.17 -20.13
CA ARG A 158 1.18 23.50 -21.44
C ARG A 158 1.95 22.19 -21.32
N ILE A 159 3.03 22.16 -20.55
CA ILE A 159 3.78 20.94 -20.25
C ILE A 159 2.86 19.89 -19.62
N LEU A 160 2.06 20.28 -18.63
CA LEU A 160 1.08 19.41 -17.96
C LEU A 160 0.07 18.84 -18.96
N GLU A 161 -0.49 19.69 -19.82
CA GLU A 161 -1.42 19.26 -20.87
C GLU A 161 -0.77 18.25 -21.82
N MET A 162 0.46 18.50 -22.27
CA MET A 162 1.18 17.63 -23.19
C MET A 162 1.45 16.25 -22.57
N VAL A 163 1.89 16.21 -21.31
CA VAL A 163 2.11 14.95 -20.55
C VAL A 163 0.78 14.19 -20.38
N ARG A 164 -0.31 14.88 -20.04
CA ARG A 164 -1.65 14.24 -19.93
C ARG A 164 -2.14 13.72 -21.27
N GLY A 165 -1.91 14.47 -22.35
CA GLY A 165 -2.38 14.08 -23.66
C GLY A 165 -1.65 12.88 -24.26
N VAL A 166 -0.49 12.47 -23.73
CA VAL A 166 0.12 11.16 -24.04
C VAL A 166 -0.34 10.04 -23.10
N GLY A 167 -1.35 10.32 -22.27
CA GLY A 167 -2.03 9.33 -21.44
C GLY A 167 -1.47 9.13 -20.04
N GLN A 168 -0.55 9.99 -19.58
CA GLN A 168 -0.07 9.96 -18.21
C GLN A 168 -1.01 10.74 -17.28
N ALA A 169 -1.56 10.08 -16.27
CA ALA A 169 -2.28 10.74 -15.20
C ALA A 169 -1.28 11.43 -14.26
N ILE A 170 -1.34 12.76 -14.17
CA ILE A 170 -0.55 13.54 -13.23
C ILE A 170 -1.35 14.77 -12.81
N ALA A 171 -1.35 15.08 -11.51
CA ALA A 171 -1.96 16.30 -10.99
C ALA A 171 -1.11 17.53 -11.32
N ALA A 172 -1.75 18.70 -11.39
CA ALA A 172 -0.97 19.94 -11.46
C ALA A 172 -0.12 20.07 -10.18
N PRO A 173 1.14 20.54 -10.26
CA PRO A 173 1.89 20.97 -9.09
C PRO A 173 1.03 21.92 -8.25
N GLY A 174 0.96 21.73 -6.93
CA GLY A 174 0.04 22.51 -6.09
C GLY A 174 -1.28 21.81 -5.77
N LYS A 175 -1.65 20.73 -6.50
CA LYS A 175 -3.01 20.15 -6.45
C LYS A 175 -3.05 18.65 -6.16
N SER A 176 -1.91 17.96 -6.11
CA SER A 176 -1.87 16.52 -5.86
C SER A 176 -2.21 16.15 -4.41
N MET A 177 -2.80 14.98 -4.20
CA MET A 177 -3.03 14.41 -2.87
C MET A 177 -1.73 14.12 -2.12
N HIS A 178 -0.64 13.85 -2.83
CA HIS A 178 0.69 13.71 -2.21
C HIS A 178 1.16 15.02 -1.57
N GLN A 179 0.87 16.18 -2.15
CA GLN A 179 1.23 17.45 -1.52
C GLN A 179 0.36 17.76 -0.31
N GLN A 180 -0.89 17.32 -0.32
CA GLN A 180 -1.76 17.48 0.82
C GLN A 180 -1.39 16.54 1.97
N GLY A 181 -0.39 15.66 1.78
CA GLY A 181 -0.03 14.63 2.76
C GLY A 181 -1.11 13.57 2.87
N LYS A 182 -1.83 13.29 1.78
CA LYS A 182 -3.03 12.43 1.78
C LYS A 182 -2.95 11.24 0.83
N ALA A 183 -1.76 10.92 0.31
CA ALA A 183 -1.61 9.78 -0.60
C ALA A 183 -0.26 9.09 -0.48
N ILE A 184 -0.29 7.79 -0.76
CA ILE A 184 0.85 6.89 -0.79
C ILE A 184 0.78 6.09 -2.09
N ASP A 185 1.94 5.90 -2.72
CA ASP A 185 2.09 4.96 -3.83
C ASP A 185 2.87 3.73 -3.36
N ILE A 186 2.40 2.57 -3.78
CA ILE A 186 3.03 1.27 -3.55
C ILE A 186 3.62 0.78 -4.86
N GLY A 187 4.92 0.47 -4.86
CA GLY A 187 5.56 -0.27 -5.94
C GLY A 187 5.68 -1.75 -5.58
N GLY A 188 5.87 -2.63 -6.57
CA GLY A 188 6.13 -4.04 -6.29
C GLY A 188 5.70 -4.99 -7.40
N PRO A 189 5.61 -6.30 -7.10
CA PRO A 189 5.44 -7.33 -8.12
C PRO A 189 3.98 -7.59 -8.54
N SER A 190 2.98 -7.07 -7.82
CA SER A 190 1.58 -7.42 -8.06
C SER A 190 0.61 -6.31 -7.68
N ASP A 191 0.29 -5.43 -8.64
CA ASP A 191 -0.67 -4.34 -8.45
C ASP A 191 -2.06 -4.85 -8.03
N ASP A 192 -2.51 -5.99 -8.58
CA ASP A 192 -3.87 -6.49 -8.34
C ASP A 192 -4.02 -7.01 -6.89
N GLU A 193 -2.99 -7.66 -6.36
CA GLU A 193 -2.97 -8.12 -4.97
C GLU A 193 -2.83 -6.94 -4.00
N GLN A 194 -1.97 -5.96 -4.32
CA GLN A 194 -1.84 -4.72 -3.57
C GLN A 194 -3.17 -3.96 -3.50
N VAL A 195 -3.86 -3.74 -4.63
CA VAL A 195 -5.18 -3.10 -4.67
C VAL A 195 -6.19 -3.85 -3.80
N LYS A 196 -6.21 -5.18 -3.87
CA LYS A 196 -7.12 -6.02 -3.07
C LYS A 196 -6.89 -5.82 -1.58
N ILE A 197 -5.62 -5.86 -1.14
CA ILE A 197 -5.24 -5.68 0.28
C ILE A 197 -5.60 -4.29 0.75
N VAL A 198 -5.21 -3.24 0.02
CA VAL A 198 -5.48 -1.85 0.41
C VAL A 198 -6.97 -1.58 0.51
N LYS A 199 -7.79 -2.07 -0.44
CA LYS A 199 -9.26 -1.91 -0.36
C LYS A 199 -9.86 -2.60 0.86
N MET A 200 -9.37 -3.79 1.18
CA MET A 200 -9.81 -4.56 2.34
C MET A 200 -9.47 -3.81 3.65
N VAL A 201 -8.22 -3.36 3.79
CA VAL A 201 -7.75 -2.55 4.93
C VAL A 201 -8.50 -1.23 5.04
N ALA A 202 -8.67 -0.51 3.93
CA ALA A 202 -9.38 0.77 3.91
C ALA A 202 -10.85 0.62 4.36
N LYS A 203 -11.49 -0.50 4.01
CA LYS A 203 -12.86 -0.80 4.45
C LYS A 203 -12.93 -1.08 5.95
N ALA A 204 -11.91 -1.72 6.53
CA ALA A 204 -11.82 -2.00 7.96
C ALA A 204 -11.45 -0.75 8.78
N ASN A 205 -10.75 0.21 8.18
CA ASN A 205 -10.22 1.40 8.85
C ASN A 205 -10.76 2.72 8.23
N PRO A 206 -12.09 2.94 8.21
CA PRO A 206 -12.69 4.05 7.47
C PRO A 206 -12.37 5.45 8.03
N THR A 207 -11.81 5.55 9.24
CA THR A 207 -11.38 6.81 9.86
C THR A 207 -10.04 7.30 9.30
N ILE A 208 -9.18 6.39 8.86
CA ILE A 208 -7.85 6.69 8.32
C ILE A 208 -7.91 6.78 6.79
N PHE A 209 -8.59 5.83 6.14
CA PHE A 209 -8.59 5.72 4.69
C PHE A 209 -9.83 6.38 4.06
N SER A 210 -9.63 7.01 2.90
CA SER A 210 -10.73 7.56 2.10
C SER A 210 -11.52 6.49 1.35
N GLY A 211 -10.91 5.32 1.14
CA GLY A 211 -11.42 4.23 0.29
C GLY A 211 -11.02 4.34 -1.19
N LYS A 212 -10.38 5.44 -1.61
CA LYS A 212 -9.89 5.59 -2.98
C LYS A 212 -8.56 4.86 -3.17
N VAL A 213 -8.58 3.88 -4.07
CA VAL A 213 -7.43 3.03 -4.45
C VAL A 213 -7.42 2.88 -5.96
N LEU A 214 -6.31 3.24 -6.60
CA LEU A 214 -6.15 3.28 -8.05
C LEU A 214 -4.89 2.51 -8.48
N LYS A 215 -4.98 1.82 -9.61
CA LYS A 215 -3.82 1.23 -10.30
C LYS A 215 -3.31 2.25 -11.32
N GLU A 216 -2.07 2.69 -11.17
CA GLU A 216 -1.45 3.65 -12.07
C GLU A 216 -0.70 2.95 -13.22
N ARG A 217 -0.55 3.65 -14.35
CA ARG A 217 0.13 3.11 -15.56
C ARG A 217 1.63 2.93 -15.41
N ASN A 218 2.22 3.52 -14.38
CA ASN A 218 3.64 3.43 -14.03
C ASN A 218 3.97 2.16 -13.21
N GLY A 219 3.00 1.25 -13.00
CA GLY A 219 3.20 0.05 -12.18
C GLY A 219 3.24 0.35 -10.69
N CYS A 220 2.41 1.30 -10.24
CA CYS A 220 2.22 1.61 -8.84
C CYS A 220 0.74 1.56 -8.47
N VAL A 221 0.46 1.24 -7.21
CA VAL A 221 -0.87 1.32 -6.61
C VAL A 221 -0.94 2.56 -5.72
N HIS A 222 -1.82 3.47 -6.09
CA HIS A 222 -2.08 4.71 -5.36
C HIS A 222 -3.23 4.52 -4.39
N PHE A 223 -3.09 4.99 -3.16
CA PHE A 223 -4.22 5.08 -2.23
C PHE A 223 -4.23 6.38 -1.43
N GLU A 224 -5.44 6.83 -1.10
CA GLU A 224 -5.66 8.11 -0.43
C GLU A 224 -6.18 7.93 1.01
N ILE A 225 -5.70 8.79 1.91
CA ILE A 225 -6.10 8.87 3.32
C ILE A 225 -6.94 10.13 3.57
N ARG A 226 -7.58 10.22 4.74
CA ARG A 226 -8.48 11.33 5.11
C ARG A 226 -7.75 12.57 5.59
#